data_AF-A0A3C0C6I7-F1
#
_entry.id   AF-A0A3C0C6I7-F1
#
_cell.length_a   1.000
_cell.length_b   1.000
_cell.length_c   1.000
_cell.angle_alpha   90.00
_cell.angle_beta   90.00
_cell.angle_gamma   90.00
#
_symmetry.space_group_name_H-M   'P 1'
#
loop_
_entity.id
_entity.type
_entity.pdbx_description
1 polymer ?
#
loop_
_entity_poly.entity_id
_entity_poly.type
_entity_poly.pdbx_seq_one_letter_code
_entity_poly.pdbx_strand_id
1 'polypeptide(L)'
;MRLELHKIHITGLAFAEKTYTSGGTLFISKEEAGALIAEDRRFAKVELDLASPGESTRIIPVKDVVEPRVKLGSSGYFPGFFAPMEKAGSGATLVLDGAAVVTCGPIVAFQEGFIDMSGPGAPYTPFSKTYNVVLYVEPAEGLEKHHYEAALREAGLKLGVYLARCCSENEWKADEVQVFEKDNTFEETAKFPDLPKIVYVCMNITQGLLHDTYLYASDLRPALPTLLHPNEVLDGAMVSGNCVSACDKNTTWHHLHNPIVQALYARHGKEINFLGMIPTQESTVLDGKLRAVSMNLSIAQQLGADGAVISEEGYGNPDTDLC
;
A
#
# COMPACT_ATOMS: atom_id res chain seq x y z
N MET A 1 -18.08 5.70 8.97
CA MET A 1 -16.64 5.98 9.16
C MET A 1 -16.26 7.13 8.24
N ARG A 2 -15.43 8.04 8.74
CA ARG A 2 -15.00 9.23 7.99
C ARG A 2 -13.47 9.34 8.05
N LEU A 3 -12.84 9.26 6.89
CA LEU A 3 -11.41 9.38 6.67
C LEU A 3 -11.12 10.69 5.94
N GLU A 4 -10.18 11.47 6.45
CA GLU A 4 -9.63 12.64 5.77
C GLU A 4 -8.17 12.37 5.39
N LEU A 5 -7.84 12.52 4.11
CA LEU A 5 -6.47 12.52 3.62
C LEU A 5 -6.06 13.98 3.38
N HIS A 6 -5.23 14.50 4.27
CA HIS A 6 -4.64 15.85 4.21
C HIS A 6 -3.37 15.75 3.37
N LYS A 7 -3.42 16.17 2.11
CA LYS A 7 -2.33 16.02 1.16
C LYS A 7 -1.46 17.27 1.11
N ILE A 8 -0.15 17.06 1.16
CA ILE A 8 0.85 18.03 0.71
C ILE A 8 1.32 17.53 -0.65
N HIS A 9 1.17 18.34 -1.70
CA HIS A 9 1.62 17.96 -3.04
C HIS A 9 3.14 18.14 -3.14
N ILE A 10 3.82 17.02 -3.37
CA ILE A 10 5.27 16.97 -3.54
C ILE A 10 5.60 17.11 -5.02
N THR A 11 6.33 18.17 -5.33
CA THR A 11 6.82 18.54 -6.66
C THR A 11 8.34 18.70 -6.69
N GLY A 12 9.06 18.23 -5.66
CA GLY A 12 10.51 18.31 -5.58
C GLY A 12 11.10 17.43 -4.48
N LEU A 13 12.36 17.04 -4.66
CA LEU A 13 13.17 16.35 -3.66
C LEU A 13 14.54 16.99 -3.52
N ALA A 14 15.04 17.06 -2.30
CA ALA A 14 16.42 17.43 -2.03
C ALA A 14 16.91 16.82 -0.71
N PHE A 15 18.22 16.56 -0.63
CA PHE A 15 18.85 16.33 0.66
C PHE A 15 19.04 17.66 1.41
N ALA A 16 18.91 17.61 2.73
CA ALA A 16 19.16 18.73 3.64
C ALA A 16 19.66 18.21 5.00
N GLU A 17 19.93 19.12 5.94
CA GLU A 17 20.31 18.74 7.31
C GLU A 17 19.16 18.09 8.09
N LYS A 18 17.92 18.48 7.80
CA LYS A 18 16.70 18.02 8.48
C LYS A 18 15.65 17.57 7.47
N THR A 19 14.75 16.69 7.91
CA THR A 19 13.60 16.24 7.11
C THR A 19 12.39 17.15 7.31
N TYR A 20 11.86 17.77 6.25
CA TYR A 20 10.69 18.66 6.28
C TYR A 20 10.13 18.91 4.86
N THR A 21 8.99 19.60 4.76
CA THR A 21 8.46 20.08 3.48
C THR A 21 8.47 21.61 3.40
N SER A 22 8.78 22.16 2.23
CA SER A 22 8.66 23.59 1.96
C SER A 22 8.50 23.86 0.47
N GLY A 23 7.51 24.67 0.10
CA GLY A 23 7.26 25.06 -1.30
C GLY A 23 7.05 23.87 -2.25
N GLY A 24 6.39 22.80 -1.78
CA GLY A 24 6.19 21.56 -2.54
C GLY A 24 7.43 20.65 -2.63
N THR A 25 8.56 21.02 -2.02
CA THR A 25 9.76 20.17 -1.99
C THR A 25 9.84 19.41 -0.68
N LEU A 26 10.05 18.09 -0.74
CA LEU A 26 10.40 17.25 0.41
C LEU A 26 11.92 17.25 0.59
N PHE A 27 12.37 17.90 1.66
CA PHE A 27 13.76 17.90 2.10
C PHE A 27 14.00 16.74 3.05
N ILE A 28 15.10 16.01 2.87
CA ILE A 28 15.37 14.76 3.60
C ILE A 28 16.75 14.82 4.23
N SER A 29 16.83 14.51 5.52
CA SER A 29 18.11 14.25 6.17
C SER A 29 18.60 12.86 5.85
N LYS A 30 19.63 12.76 5.00
CA LYS A 30 20.27 11.47 4.65
C LYS A 30 20.85 10.78 5.88
N GLU A 31 21.39 11.56 6.81
CA GLU A 31 21.99 11.05 8.04
C GLU A 31 20.94 10.52 9.01
N GLU A 32 19.92 11.31 9.36
CA GLU A 32 18.89 10.89 10.32
C GLU A 32 18.05 9.72 9.78
N ALA A 33 17.63 9.79 8.51
CA ALA A 33 16.85 8.74 7.90
C ALA A 33 17.67 7.44 7.72
N GLY A 34 18.94 7.56 7.33
CA GLY A 34 19.85 6.41 7.23
C GLY A 34 20.11 5.76 8.59
N ALA A 35 20.37 6.56 9.64
CA ALA A 35 20.57 6.09 11.00
C ALA A 35 19.34 5.37 11.55
N LEU A 36 18.13 5.89 11.31
CA LEU A 36 16.87 5.27 11.72
C LEU A 36 16.71 3.85 11.17
N ILE A 37 17.08 3.62 9.91
CA ILE A 37 16.98 2.29 9.30
C ILE A 37 18.13 1.40 9.76
N ALA A 38 19.33 1.96 9.95
CA ALA A 38 20.50 1.23 10.44
C ALA A 38 20.40 0.77 11.91
N GLU A 39 19.38 1.21 12.67
CA GLU A 39 19.04 0.62 13.97
C GLU A 39 18.75 -0.89 13.88
N ASP A 40 18.26 -1.34 12.71
CA ASP A 40 18.01 -2.76 12.46
C ASP A 40 19.30 -3.48 12.06
N ARG A 41 19.78 -4.33 12.96
CA ARG A 41 21.02 -5.10 12.79
C ARG A 41 20.91 -6.21 11.73
N ARG A 42 19.74 -6.43 11.15
CA ARG A 42 19.55 -7.32 9.99
C ARG A 42 20.16 -6.74 8.71
N PHE A 43 20.54 -5.45 8.68
CA PHE A 43 21.20 -4.83 7.55
C PHE A 43 22.71 -4.64 7.79
N ALA A 44 23.51 -5.05 6.81
CA ALA A 44 24.94 -4.73 6.75
C ALA A 44 25.19 -3.33 6.15
N LYS A 45 24.26 -2.87 5.31
CA LYS A 45 24.37 -1.61 4.59
C LYS A 45 23.00 -0.95 4.44
N VAL A 46 22.98 0.38 4.58
CA VAL A 46 21.80 1.23 4.36
C VAL A 46 22.26 2.45 3.58
N GLU A 47 21.63 2.70 2.43
CA GLU A 47 21.87 3.87 1.59
C GLU A 47 20.53 4.49 1.16
N LEU A 48 20.55 5.82 1.06
CA LEU A 48 19.44 6.61 0.56
C LEU A 48 19.89 7.42 -0.64
N ASP A 49 19.10 7.34 -1.71
CA ASP A 49 19.24 8.16 -2.92
C ASP A 49 17.89 8.78 -3.29
N LEU A 50 17.92 9.74 -4.22
CA LEU A 50 16.74 10.43 -4.71
C LEU A 50 16.66 10.26 -6.22
N ALA A 51 15.44 10.09 -6.74
CA ALA A 51 15.18 10.07 -8.17
C ALA A 51 13.89 10.84 -8.48
N SER A 52 14.02 11.86 -9.34
CA SER A 52 12.91 12.74 -9.71
C SER A 52 12.34 12.41 -11.09
N PRO A 53 11.06 12.74 -11.36
CA PRO A 53 10.47 12.57 -12.69
C PRO A 53 11.30 13.20 -13.80
N GLY A 54 11.53 12.46 -14.89
CA GLY A 54 12.29 12.94 -16.05
C GLY A 54 13.81 12.85 -15.93
N GLU A 55 14.36 12.46 -14.78
CA GLU A 55 15.81 12.21 -14.65
C GLU A 55 16.24 10.98 -15.48
N SER A 56 17.48 10.99 -15.98
CA SER A 56 18.07 9.87 -16.74
C SER A 56 18.54 8.74 -15.79
N THR A 57 17.62 8.24 -14.97
CA THR A 57 17.88 7.28 -13.89
C THR A 57 16.97 6.06 -14.01
N ARG A 58 17.52 4.88 -13.69
CA ARG A 58 16.74 3.65 -13.47
C ARG A 58 16.95 3.15 -12.06
N ILE A 59 15.87 2.82 -11.37
CA ILE A 59 15.89 2.29 -10.01
C ILE A 59 15.71 0.78 -10.09
N ILE A 60 16.69 0.01 -9.59
CA ILE A 60 16.70 -1.45 -9.56
C ILE A 60 17.51 -1.99 -8.36
N PRO A 61 17.21 -3.19 -7.87
CA PRO A 61 15.99 -3.96 -8.11
C PRO A 61 14.89 -3.62 -7.07
N VAL A 62 13.75 -3.12 -7.55
CA VAL A 62 12.64 -2.64 -6.73
C VAL A 62 11.85 -3.79 -6.09
N LYS A 63 11.54 -3.65 -4.79
CA LYS A 63 10.73 -4.60 -4.01
C LYS A 63 9.35 -4.08 -3.74
N ASP A 64 9.24 -2.93 -3.10
CA ASP A 64 7.96 -2.30 -2.80
C ASP A 64 8.05 -0.79 -3.02
N VAL A 65 6.89 -0.16 -3.14
CA VAL A 65 6.76 1.28 -3.18
C VAL A 65 5.70 1.69 -2.17
N VAL A 66 6.04 2.64 -1.31
CA VAL A 66 5.22 3.08 -0.17
C VAL A 66 5.00 4.59 -0.27
N GLU A 67 3.76 5.04 -0.19
CA GLU A 67 3.48 6.47 -0.03
C GLU A 67 3.73 6.90 1.41
N PRO A 68 4.52 7.97 1.67
CA PRO A 68 4.70 8.48 3.02
C PRO A 68 3.38 9.00 3.61
N ARG A 69 2.93 8.39 4.71
CA ARG A 69 1.71 8.75 5.43
C ARG A 69 1.89 8.64 6.94
N VAL A 70 1.17 9.47 7.69
CA VAL A 70 1.11 9.41 9.16
C VAL A 70 -0.27 9.86 9.66
N LYS A 71 -0.80 9.24 10.73
CA LYS A 71 -2.04 9.75 11.37
C LYS A 71 -1.76 11.08 12.07
N LEU A 72 -2.60 12.08 11.86
CA LEU A 72 -2.47 13.37 12.56
C LEU A 72 -2.71 13.18 14.05
N GLY A 73 -1.83 13.75 14.88
CA GLY A 73 -1.87 13.57 16.34
C GLY A 73 -1.32 12.23 16.83
N SER A 74 -0.72 11.43 15.96
CA SER A 74 -0.02 10.18 16.28
C SER A 74 1.39 10.21 15.68
N SER A 75 2.25 9.30 16.13
CA SER A 75 3.60 9.11 15.60
C SER A 75 3.71 7.91 14.64
N GLY A 76 2.59 7.25 14.35
CA GLY A 76 2.55 5.98 13.63
C GLY A 76 1.57 5.93 12.45
N TYR A 77 1.76 4.90 11.63
CA TYR A 77 0.87 4.50 10.53
C TYR A 77 0.99 2.98 10.33
N PHE A 78 0.22 2.39 9.40
CA PHE A 78 0.16 0.95 9.14
C PHE A 78 -0.12 0.14 10.42
N PRO A 79 -1.40 -0.04 10.80
CA PRO A 79 -1.75 -0.70 12.05
C PRO A 79 -1.17 -2.11 12.16
N GLY A 80 -0.51 -2.39 13.28
CA GLY A 80 0.21 -3.64 13.54
C GLY A 80 1.68 -3.64 13.12
N PHE A 81 2.12 -2.70 12.25
CA PHE A 81 3.53 -2.51 11.92
C PHE A 81 4.14 -1.34 12.70
N PHE A 82 3.84 -0.11 12.29
CA PHE A 82 4.40 1.13 12.87
C PHE A 82 3.35 1.96 13.60
N ALA A 83 2.23 1.32 13.95
CA ALA A 83 1.20 1.81 14.84
C ALA A 83 0.64 0.62 15.63
N PRO A 84 0.09 0.85 16.83
CA PRO A 84 -0.68 -0.16 17.53
C PRO A 84 -1.75 -0.78 16.62
N MET A 85 -2.09 -2.06 16.86
CA MET A 85 -3.18 -2.70 16.14
C MET A 85 -4.50 -2.03 16.55
N GLU A 86 -5.06 -1.27 15.61
CA GLU A 86 -6.35 -0.60 15.70
C GLU A 86 -6.99 -0.59 14.31
N LYS A 87 -8.31 -0.42 14.26
CA LYS A 87 -9.03 -0.37 12.98
C LYS A 87 -8.67 0.92 12.22
N ALA A 88 -8.20 0.77 10.98
CA ALA A 88 -7.86 1.87 10.08
C ALA A 88 -9.13 2.59 9.55
N GLY A 89 -8.95 3.67 8.80
CA GLY A 89 -9.99 4.24 7.94
C GLY A 89 -10.90 5.27 8.60
N SER A 90 -10.46 5.85 9.72
CA SER A 90 -11.14 6.96 10.40
C SER A 90 -10.16 8.04 10.84
N GLY A 91 -10.65 9.27 11.00
CA GLY A 91 -9.84 10.42 11.42
C GLY A 91 -9.01 10.99 10.28
N ALA A 92 -7.98 11.76 10.62
CA ALA A 92 -7.16 12.48 9.66
C ALA A 92 -5.76 11.86 9.49
N THR A 93 -5.32 11.79 8.24
CA THR A 93 -4.02 11.23 7.83
C THR A 93 -3.30 12.28 6.99
N LEU A 94 -2.06 12.63 7.36
CA LEU A 94 -1.18 13.41 6.48
C LEU A 94 -0.63 12.51 5.38
N VAL A 95 -0.64 13.00 4.15
CA VAL A 95 -0.15 12.30 2.96
C VAL A 95 0.85 13.19 2.23
N LEU A 96 2.05 12.68 1.97
CA LEU A 96 3.01 13.35 1.08
C LEU A 96 2.74 12.91 -0.36
N ASP A 97 1.66 13.45 -0.92
CA ASP A 97 1.12 13.08 -2.24
C ASP A 97 2.11 13.42 -3.34
N GLY A 98 2.46 12.42 -4.17
CA GLY A 98 3.50 12.53 -5.20
C GLY A 98 4.90 12.12 -4.74
N ALA A 99 5.15 11.93 -3.43
CA ALA A 99 6.37 11.28 -2.95
C ALA A 99 6.19 9.76 -2.80
N ALA A 100 7.28 9.02 -2.94
CA ALA A 100 7.28 7.57 -2.76
C ALA A 100 8.59 7.10 -2.13
N VAL A 101 8.51 6.20 -1.16
CA VAL A 101 9.65 5.42 -0.68
C VAL A 101 9.74 4.15 -1.51
N VAL A 102 10.88 3.94 -2.17
CA VAL A 102 11.12 2.79 -3.05
C VAL A 102 12.16 1.89 -2.40
N THR A 103 11.76 0.69 -1.98
CA THR A 103 12.68 -0.28 -1.37
C THR A 103 13.43 -1.07 -2.44
N CYS A 104 14.75 -1.15 -2.29
CA CYS A 104 15.67 -1.77 -3.24
C CYS A 104 16.67 -2.69 -2.53
N GLY A 105 17.10 -3.72 -3.24
CA GLY A 105 18.12 -4.66 -2.78
C GLY A 105 17.83 -6.08 -3.27
N PRO A 106 18.85 -6.91 -3.55
CA PRO A 106 18.66 -8.23 -4.14
C PRO A 106 18.18 -9.26 -3.11
N ILE A 107 17.05 -9.95 -3.36
CA ILE A 107 16.54 -11.04 -2.50
C ILE A 107 16.60 -12.38 -3.23
N VAL A 108 15.97 -12.48 -4.40
CA VAL A 108 15.71 -13.76 -5.06
C VAL A 108 16.48 -13.91 -6.37
N ALA A 109 16.16 -13.12 -7.40
CA ALA A 109 16.71 -13.20 -8.76
C ALA A 109 16.26 -12.01 -9.64
N PHE A 110 16.46 -12.11 -10.97
CA PHE A 110 16.11 -11.10 -12.00
C PHE A 110 14.63 -10.68 -12.07
N GLN A 111 13.74 -11.34 -11.33
CA GLN A 111 12.28 -11.07 -11.33
C GLN A 111 11.91 -9.80 -10.56
N GLU A 112 12.89 -9.07 -10.05
CA GLU A 112 12.66 -7.89 -9.24
C GLU A 112 12.42 -6.65 -10.13
N GLY A 113 11.61 -5.71 -9.65
CA GLY A 113 11.10 -4.61 -10.49
C GLY A 113 12.16 -3.60 -10.90
N PHE A 114 11.85 -2.84 -11.96
CA PHE A 114 12.59 -1.62 -12.28
C PHE A 114 11.64 -0.44 -12.49
N ILE A 115 12.14 0.75 -12.16
CA ILE A 115 11.47 2.01 -12.50
C ILE A 115 12.40 2.77 -13.44
N ASP A 116 11.91 3.10 -14.64
CA ASP A 116 12.60 3.95 -15.60
C ASP A 116 12.03 5.37 -15.49
N MET A 117 12.85 6.35 -15.09
CA MET A 117 12.36 7.70 -14.79
C MET A 117 12.15 8.56 -16.04
N SER A 118 12.76 8.20 -17.17
CA SER A 118 12.66 8.96 -18.43
C SER A 118 12.76 8.14 -19.72
N GLY A 119 13.15 6.87 -19.63
CA GLY A 119 13.26 5.99 -20.79
C GLY A 119 11.94 5.30 -21.20
N PRO A 120 12.00 4.32 -22.11
CA PRO A 120 10.81 3.65 -22.67
C PRO A 120 9.91 2.96 -21.62
N GLY A 121 10.46 2.61 -20.45
CA GLY A 121 9.69 2.02 -19.36
C GLY A 121 8.83 3.04 -18.58
N ALA A 122 9.13 4.34 -18.67
CA ALA A 122 8.49 5.36 -17.86
C ALA A 122 6.96 5.40 -17.96
N PRO A 123 6.33 5.25 -19.14
CA PRO A 123 4.87 5.27 -19.25
C PRO A 123 4.15 4.09 -18.57
N TYR A 124 4.87 3.00 -18.27
CA TYR A 124 4.30 1.74 -17.77
C TYR A 124 4.32 1.60 -16.26
N THR A 125 4.79 2.63 -15.54
CA THR A 125 4.81 2.65 -14.08
C THR A 125 4.33 4.01 -13.58
N PRO A 126 3.45 4.07 -12.56
CA PRO A 126 3.10 5.33 -11.92
C PRO A 126 4.32 6.00 -11.29
N PHE A 127 5.32 5.21 -10.89
CA PHE A 127 6.46 5.67 -10.10
C PHE A 127 7.52 6.44 -10.90
N SER A 128 7.40 6.50 -12.24
CA SER A 128 8.19 7.44 -13.05
C SER A 128 7.74 8.89 -12.85
N LYS A 129 6.53 9.09 -12.32
CA LYS A 129 5.92 10.40 -12.05
C LYS A 129 5.98 10.79 -10.58
N THR A 130 6.46 9.90 -9.71
CA THR A 130 6.66 10.18 -8.28
C THR A 130 8.06 10.71 -8.03
N TYR A 131 8.16 11.44 -6.94
CA TYR A 131 9.41 11.88 -6.33
C TYR A 131 9.90 10.76 -5.41
N ASN A 132 10.86 9.98 -5.88
CA ASN A 132 11.26 8.73 -5.25
C ASN A 132 12.42 8.93 -4.27
N VAL A 133 12.19 8.56 -3.02
CA VAL A 133 13.20 8.32 -1.99
C VAL A 133 13.59 6.85 -2.06
N VAL A 134 14.76 6.57 -2.62
CA VAL A 134 15.24 5.21 -2.86
C VAL A 134 15.98 4.72 -1.64
N LEU A 135 15.46 3.66 -1.01
CA LEU A 135 16.11 2.95 0.09
C LEU A 135 16.78 1.70 -0.45
N TYR A 136 18.11 1.70 -0.50
CA TYR A 136 18.92 0.53 -0.83
C TYR A 136 19.51 -0.06 0.44
N VAL A 137 19.31 -1.36 0.65
CA VAL A 137 19.91 -2.07 1.78
C VAL A 137 20.59 -3.36 1.34
N GLU A 138 21.56 -3.82 2.13
CA GLU A 138 22.17 -5.14 1.98
C GLU A 138 21.99 -5.94 3.28
N PRO A 139 21.63 -7.22 3.20
CA PRO A 139 21.41 -8.04 4.38
C PRO A 139 22.72 -8.30 5.13
N ALA A 140 22.61 -8.49 6.45
CA ALA A 140 23.67 -9.08 7.26
C ALA A 140 24.02 -10.48 6.75
N GLU A 141 25.29 -10.87 6.92
CA GLU A 141 25.78 -12.18 6.48
C GLU A 141 24.97 -13.32 7.10
N GLY A 142 24.57 -14.30 6.27
CA GLY A 142 23.81 -15.48 6.72
C GLY A 142 22.32 -15.24 7.00
N LEU A 143 21.79 -14.03 6.78
CA LEU A 143 20.36 -13.78 6.94
C LEU A 143 19.53 -14.53 5.90
N GLU A 144 18.54 -15.30 6.36
CA GLU A 144 17.64 -16.02 5.45
C GLU A 144 16.76 -15.04 4.65
N LYS A 145 16.50 -15.38 3.38
CA LYS A 145 15.81 -14.50 2.42
C LYS A 145 14.46 -13.95 2.92
N HIS A 146 13.69 -14.77 3.64
CA HIS A 146 12.38 -14.36 4.16
C HIS A 146 12.50 -13.42 5.38
N HIS A 147 13.53 -13.60 6.21
CA HIS A 147 13.84 -12.64 7.26
C HIS A 147 14.35 -11.32 6.69
N TYR A 148 15.09 -11.38 5.58
CA TYR A 148 15.55 -10.19 4.87
C TYR A 148 14.39 -9.44 4.19
N GLU A 149 13.49 -10.14 3.49
CA GLU A 149 12.27 -9.53 2.94
C GLU A 149 11.47 -8.81 4.02
N ALA A 150 11.19 -9.48 5.14
CA ALA A 150 10.41 -8.89 6.22
C ALA A 150 11.10 -7.64 6.78
N ALA A 151 12.42 -7.67 6.96
CA ALA A 151 13.20 -6.52 7.40
C ALA A 151 13.09 -5.36 6.39
N LEU A 152 13.27 -5.64 5.09
CA LEU A 152 13.23 -4.63 4.04
C LEU A 152 11.83 -4.00 3.90
N ARG A 153 10.78 -4.81 4.00
CA ARG A 153 9.40 -4.33 4.03
C ARG A 153 9.16 -3.39 5.21
N GLU A 154 9.54 -3.82 6.41
CA GLU A 154 9.47 -2.99 7.61
C GLU A 154 10.28 -1.69 7.45
N ALA A 155 11.47 -1.74 6.87
CA ALA A 155 12.31 -0.56 6.66
C ALA A 155 11.66 0.45 5.69
N GLY A 156 11.04 -0.01 4.61
CA GLY A 156 10.30 0.84 3.68
C GLY A 156 9.12 1.55 4.33
N LEU A 157 8.30 0.81 5.08
CA LEU A 157 7.19 1.37 5.84
C LEU A 157 7.68 2.34 6.91
N LYS A 158 8.72 1.98 7.68
CA LYS A 158 9.33 2.83 8.73
C LYS A 158 9.78 4.16 8.15
N LEU A 159 10.47 4.13 7.01
CA LEU A 159 10.94 5.33 6.33
C LEU A 159 9.77 6.19 5.86
N GLY A 160 8.74 5.59 5.24
CA GLY A 160 7.53 6.31 4.83
C GLY A 160 6.84 7.03 6.00
N VAL A 161 6.68 6.36 7.13
CA VAL A 161 6.12 6.96 8.36
C VAL A 161 7.00 8.05 8.91
N TYR A 162 8.32 7.84 8.97
CA TYR A 162 9.27 8.85 9.45
C TYR A 162 9.21 10.13 8.63
N LEU A 163 9.24 10.04 7.30
CA LEU A 163 9.19 11.21 6.42
C LEU A 163 7.92 12.02 6.64
N ALA A 164 6.76 11.35 6.66
CA ALA A 164 5.48 12.01 6.91
C ALA A 164 5.39 12.60 8.33
N ARG A 165 5.89 11.88 9.35
CA ARG A 165 5.92 12.36 10.73
C ARG A 165 6.75 13.64 10.86
N CYS A 166 7.98 13.65 10.34
CA CYS A 166 8.82 14.85 10.36
C CYS A 166 8.11 16.03 9.70
N CYS A 167 7.41 15.82 8.59
CA CYS A 167 6.62 16.88 7.96
C CYS A 167 5.45 17.34 8.84
N SER A 168 4.77 16.41 9.52
CA SER A 168 3.63 16.73 10.41
C SER A 168 4.02 17.51 11.66
N GLU A 169 5.27 17.39 12.11
CA GLU A 169 5.82 18.05 13.32
C GLU A 169 6.38 19.46 13.06
N ASN A 170 6.52 19.85 11.78
CA ASN A 170 6.94 21.20 11.37
C ASN A 170 5.72 22.06 10.99
N GLU A 171 5.94 23.31 10.56
CA GLU A 171 4.86 24.10 9.96
C GLU A 171 4.48 23.52 8.59
N TRP A 172 3.22 23.15 8.43
CA TRP A 172 2.68 22.64 7.16
C TRP A 172 1.22 23.05 6.97
N LYS A 173 0.74 22.92 5.75
CA LYS A 173 -0.66 23.12 5.38
C LYS A 173 -1.02 22.10 4.29
N ALA A 174 -2.22 21.52 4.39
CA ALA A 174 -2.75 20.69 3.32
C ALA A 174 -3.07 21.55 2.08
N ASP A 175 -2.60 21.10 0.92
CA ASP A 175 -2.98 21.64 -0.39
C ASP A 175 -4.37 21.13 -0.79
N GLU A 176 -4.68 19.89 -0.44
CA GLU A 176 -5.97 19.22 -0.66
C GLU A 176 -6.38 18.43 0.59
N VAL A 177 -7.67 18.45 0.93
CA VAL A 177 -8.24 17.50 1.89
C VAL A 177 -9.25 16.63 1.16
N GLN A 178 -8.89 15.37 0.93
CA GLN A 178 -9.77 14.39 0.31
C GLN A 178 -10.54 13.64 1.40
N VAL A 179 -11.86 13.60 1.31
CA VAL A 179 -12.73 12.98 2.31
C VAL A 179 -13.38 11.73 1.75
N PHE A 180 -13.23 10.61 2.47
CA PHE A 180 -13.96 9.37 2.24
C PHE A 180 -14.88 9.08 3.41
N GLU A 181 -16.17 9.10 3.14
CA GLU A 181 -17.20 8.94 4.16
C GLU A 181 -18.26 7.96 3.69
N LYS A 182 -18.56 7.00 4.56
CA LYS A 182 -19.60 6.00 4.37
C LYS A 182 -19.93 5.40 5.73
N ASP A 183 -21.19 5.16 6.02
CA ASP A 183 -21.60 4.52 7.26
C ASP A 183 -21.55 2.98 7.18
N ASN A 184 -22.11 2.30 8.17
CA ASN A 184 -22.20 0.85 8.14
C ASN A 184 -23.19 0.38 7.05
N THR A 185 -23.10 -0.89 6.68
CA THR A 185 -23.88 -1.47 5.59
C THR A 185 -25.39 -1.35 5.77
N PHE A 186 -25.90 -1.41 7.00
CA PHE A 186 -27.33 -1.30 7.28
C PHE A 186 -27.84 0.13 7.05
N GLU A 187 -27.11 1.12 7.57
CA GLU A 187 -27.43 2.53 7.38
C GLU A 187 -27.36 2.93 5.90
N GLU A 188 -26.31 2.53 5.19
CA GLU A 188 -26.19 2.81 3.76
C GLU A 188 -27.27 2.11 2.92
N THR A 189 -27.66 0.89 3.29
CA THR A 189 -28.79 0.19 2.65
C THR A 189 -30.12 0.90 2.89
N ALA A 190 -30.34 1.45 4.08
CA ALA A 190 -31.55 2.20 4.39
C ALA A 190 -31.59 3.56 3.66
N LYS A 191 -30.43 4.22 3.49
CA LYS A 191 -30.31 5.48 2.73
C LYS A 191 -30.52 5.27 1.23
N PHE A 192 -30.06 4.14 0.69
CA PHE A 192 -30.07 3.84 -0.73
C PHE A 192 -30.81 2.51 -1.04
N PRO A 193 -32.12 2.43 -0.75
CA PRO A 193 -32.86 1.17 -0.86
C PRO A 193 -33.01 0.66 -2.29
N ASP A 194 -33.01 1.58 -3.27
CA ASP A 194 -33.25 1.28 -4.69
C ASP A 194 -31.97 1.09 -5.50
N LEU A 195 -30.78 1.30 -4.89
CA LEU A 195 -29.51 1.14 -5.60
C LEU A 195 -28.99 -0.30 -5.48
N PRO A 196 -28.44 -0.88 -6.56
CA PRO A 196 -27.84 -2.20 -6.52
C PRO A 196 -26.68 -2.23 -5.53
N LYS A 197 -26.69 -3.23 -4.65
CA LYS A 197 -25.68 -3.43 -3.62
C LYS A 197 -24.50 -4.20 -4.20
N ILE A 198 -23.36 -3.54 -4.25
CA ILE A 198 -22.14 -4.08 -4.86
C ILE A 198 -21.09 -4.31 -3.79
N VAL A 199 -20.52 -5.50 -3.77
CA VAL A 199 -19.32 -5.82 -2.97
C VAL A 199 -18.10 -5.91 -3.90
N TYR A 200 -16.93 -5.55 -3.40
CA TYR A 200 -15.67 -5.75 -4.12
C TYR A 200 -14.93 -6.94 -3.53
N VAL A 201 -14.55 -7.92 -4.36
CA VAL A 201 -13.70 -9.04 -3.98
C VAL A 201 -12.34 -8.84 -4.65
N CYS A 202 -11.30 -8.70 -3.84
CA CYS A 202 -9.93 -8.54 -4.31
C CYS A 202 -9.17 -9.81 -3.98
N MET A 203 -8.83 -10.62 -4.98
CA MET A 203 -7.94 -11.75 -4.80
C MET A 203 -6.52 -11.22 -4.67
N ASN A 204 -5.84 -11.54 -3.57
CA ASN A 204 -4.49 -11.06 -3.30
C ASN A 204 -3.53 -12.24 -3.33
N ILE A 205 -2.30 -11.98 -3.75
CA ILE A 205 -1.25 -12.99 -3.82
C ILE A 205 -1.02 -13.56 -2.41
N THR A 206 -1.24 -14.86 -2.29
CA THR A 206 -1.05 -15.64 -1.05
C THR A 206 -0.40 -16.98 -1.35
N GLN A 207 0.67 -16.93 -2.16
CA GLN A 207 1.27 -18.12 -2.75
C GLN A 207 2.45 -18.67 -1.93
N GLY A 208 2.71 -18.07 -0.76
CA GLY A 208 3.73 -18.51 0.18
C GLY A 208 4.94 -17.61 0.22
N LEU A 209 6.08 -18.17 0.67
CA LEU A 209 7.27 -17.42 1.06
C LEU A 209 7.66 -16.36 0.01
N LEU A 210 7.74 -15.09 0.43
CA LEU A 210 8.05 -13.92 -0.41
C LEU A 210 6.95 -13.48 -1.40
N HIS A 211 5.73 -14.02 -1.28
CA HIS A 211 4.60 -13.78 -2.19
C HIS A 211 3.28 -13.68 -1.42
N ASP A 212 3.30 -13.05 -0.25
CA ASP A 212 2.12 -12.90 0.60
C ASP A 212 1.80 -11.42 0.82
N THR A 213 0.52 -11.07 0.67
CA THR A 213 -0.04 -9.76 1.07
C THR A 213 -0.44 -9.79 2.55
N TYR A 214 -0.22 -8.68 3.26
CA TYR A 214 -0.50 -8.54 4.68
C TYR A 214 -1.74 -7.69 4.90
N LEU A 215 -2.61 -8.14 5.81
CA LEU A 215 -3.76 -7.39 6.30
C LEU A 215 -3.60 -7.16 7.81
N TYR A 216 -3.55 -5.90 8.25
CA TYR A 216 -3.31 -5.54 9.66
C TYR A 216 -2.05 -6.21 10.24
N ALA A 217 -0.95 -6.18 9.47
CA ALA A 217 0.31 -6.86 9.77
C ALA A 217 0.25 -8.40 9.91
N SER A 218 -0.89 -9.02 9.57
CA SER A 218 -1.06 -10.47 9.53
C SER A 218 -0.95 -10.98 8.10
N ASP A 219 -0.23 -12.08 7.90
CA ASP A 219 -0.19 -12.80 6.62
C ASP A 219 -1.63 -13.20 6.21
N LEU A 220 -2.08 -12.78 5.03
CA LEU A 220 -3.43 -13.07 4.55
C LEU A 220 -3.61 -14.53 4.15
N ARG A 221 -2.54 -15.25 3.81
CA ARG A 221 -2.58 -16.64 3.33
C ARG A 221 -3.25 -17.62 4.31
N PRO A 222 -2.92 -17.64 5.62
CA PRO A 222 -3.64 -18.48 6.59
C PRO A 222 -4.98 -17.90 7.04
N ALA A 223 -5.30 -16.66 6.67
CA ALA A 223 -6.54 -16.02 7.07
C ALA A 223 -7.75 -16.60 6.33
N LEU A 224 -8.94 -16.32 6.86
CA LEU A 224 -10.19 -16.49 6.13
C LEU A 224 -10.60 -15.15 5.53
N PRO A 225 -11.38 -15.13 4.43
CA PRO A 225 -11.90 -13.89 3.89
C PRO A 225 -12.68 -13.10 4.96
N THR A 226 -12.48 -11.80 4.97
CA THR A 226 -13.14 -10.87 5.90
C THR A 226 -13.68 -9.67 5.15
N LEU A 227 -14.68 -8.99 5.72
CA LEU A 227 -15.19 -7.75 5.16
C LEU A 227 -14.44 -6.56 5.76
N LEU A 228 -13.85 -5.75 4.90
CA LEU A 228 -13.30 -4.45 5.26
C LEU A 228 -14.23 -3.32 4.87
N HIS A 229 -14.27 -2.31 5.74
CA HIS A 229 -14.73 -1.00 5.33
C HIS A 229 -13.75 -0.44 4.27
N PRO A 230 -14.23 0.15 3.17
CA PRO A 230 -13.36 0.65 2.10
C PRO A 230 -12.26 1.62 2.54
N ASN A 231 -12.57 2.50 3.51
CA ASN A 231 -11.56 3.39 4.12
C ASN A 231 -10.39 2.65 4.76
N GLU A 232 -10.54 1.41 5.23
CA GLU A 232 -9.44 0.67 5.85
C GLU A 232 -8.33 0.40 4.84
N VAL A 233 -8.72 0.05 3.60
CA VAL A 233 -7.81 -0.20 2.48
C VAL A 233 -7.06 1.08 2.12
N LEU A 234 -7.79 2.19 2.02
CA LEU A 234 -7.23 3.52 1.73
C LEU A 234 -6.42 4.11 2.90
N ASP A 235 -6.42 3.49 4.09
CA ASP A 235 -5.75 4.00 5.28
C ASP A 235 -4.75 3.01 5.89
N GLY A 236 -4.12 2.19 5.04
CA GLY A 236 -2.94 1.40 5.40
C GLY A 236 -3.21 0.07 6.07
N ALA A 237 -4.43 -0.49 5.95
CA ALA A 237 -4.70 -1.84 6.43
C ALA A 237 -3.96 -2.92 5.64
N MET A 238 -3.62 -2.66 4.37
CA MET A 238 -2.99 -3.63 3.47
C MET A 238 -1.57 -3.21 3.09
N VAL A 239 -0.66 -4.18 3.12
CA VAL A 239 0.78 -4.01 2.83
C VAL A 239 1.24 -5.15 1.93
N SER A 240 2.04 -4.84 0.92
CA SER A 240 2.61 -5.84 0.02
C SER A 240 3.86 -6.50 0.60
N GLY A 241 3.93 -7.83 0.57
CA GLY A 241 5.15 -8.62 0.81
C GLY A 241 5.63 -9.35 -0.45
N ASN A 242 5.23 -8.86 -1.62
CA ASN A 242 5.37 -9.59 -2.88
C ASN A 242 6.73 -9.31 -3.55
N CYS A 243 7.58 -10.34 -3.63
CA CYS A 243 8.86 -10.35 -4.34
C CYS A 243 8.77 -11.13 -5.65
N VAL A 244 7.81 -10.76 -6.50
CA VAL A 244 7.60 -11.29 -7.85
C VAL A 244 7.82 -10.18 -8.91
N SER A 245 7.71 -10.55 -10.19
CA SER A 245 7.69 -9.65 -11.34
C SER A 245 6.85 -8.41 -11.05
N ALA A 246 7.34 -7.23 -11.44
CA ALA A 246 6.66 -5.97 -11.13
C ALA A 246 5.24 -5.86 -11.70
N CYS A 247 4.96 -6.52 -12.84
CA CYS A 247 3.63 -6.54 -13.44
C CYS A 247 2.64 -7.45 -12.71
N ASP A 248 3.13 -8.39 -11.90
CA ASP A 248 2.31 -9.43 -11.27
C ASP A 248 1.96 -9.08 -9.83
N LYS A 249 2.19 -7.84 -9.36
CA LYS A 249 1.93 -7.48 -7.96
C LYS A 249 1.41 -6.06 -7.79
N ASN A 250 0.62 -5.89 -6.75
CA ASN A 250 0.37 -4.59 -6.18
C ASN A 250 1.43 -4.27 -5.13
N THR A 251 1.95 -3.03 -5.19
CA THR A 251 2.79 -2.48 -4.11
C THR A 251 1.91 -1.94 -2.99
N THR A 252 2.51 -1.64 -1.83
CA THR A 252 1.79 -0.95 -0.74
C THR A 252 1.15 0.36 -1.22
N TRP A 253 1.82 1.10 -2.11
CA TRP A 253 1.25 2.27 -2.78
C TRP A 253 -0.03 1.95 -3.56
N HIS A 254 -0.06 0.85 -4.31
CA HIS A 254 -1.28 0.46 -5.06
C HIS A 254 -2.44 0.10 -4.14
N HIS A 255 -2.19 -0.50 -2.97
CA HIS A 255 -3.26 -0.73 -1.98
C HIS A 255 -3.80 0.61 -1.43
N LEU A 256 -2.92 1.55 -1.07
CA LEU A 256 -3.30 2.89 -0.59
C LEU A 256 -4.04 3.73 -1.66
N HIS A 257 -3.76 3.46 -2.94
CA HIS A 257 -4.34 4.12 -4.11
C HIS A 257 -5.32 3.23 -4.88
N ASN A 258 -5.94 2.24 -4.23
CA ASN A 258 -6.72 1.21 -4.93
C ASN A 258 -7.78 1.84 -5.87
N PRO A 259 -7.62 1.72 -7.21
CA PRO A 259 -8.45 2.44 -8.16
C PRO A 259 -9.88 1.91 -8.20
N ILE A 260 -10.07 0.63 -7.89
CA ILE A 260 -11.41 0.01 -7.84
C ILE A 260 -12.17 0.55 -6.63
N VAL A 261 -11.53 0.61 -5.46
CA VAL A 261 -12.14 1.20 -4.25
C VAL A 261 -12.52 2.66 -4.49
N GLN A 262 -11.64 3.47 -5.08
CA GLN A 262 -11.94 4.87 -5.39
C GLN A 262 -13.07 5.02 -6.40
N ALA A 263 -13.10 4.19 -7.45
CA ALA A 263 -14.16 4.22 -8.46
C ALA A 263 -15.51 3.77 -7.90
N LEU A 264 -15.54 2.79 -6.99
CA LEU A 264 -16.75 2.36 -6.31
C LEU A 264 -17.25 3.42 -5.32
N TYR A 265 -16.34 4.12 -4.63
CA TYR A 265 -16.67 5.29 -3.83
C TYR A 265 -17.31 6.41 -4.66
N ALA A 266 -16.76 6.71 -5.84
CA ALA A 266 -17.28 7.78 -6.69
C ALA A 266 -18.72 7.54 -7.17
N ARG A 267 -19.10 6.26 -7.32
CA ARG A 267 -20.43 5.78 -7.73
C ARG A 267 -21.39 5.49 -6.57
N HIS A 268 -20.85 5.36 -5.35
CA HIS A 268 -21.64 5.06 -4.16
C HIS A 268 -22.68 6.15 -3.89
N GLY A 269 -23.93 5.76 -3.62
CA GLY A 269 -25.05 6.65 -3.37
C GLY A 269 -25.60 7.36 -4.61
N LYS A 270 -25.06 7.05 -5.80
CA LYS A 270 -25.50 7.61 -7.09
C LYS A 270 -25.97 6.52 -8.04
N GLU A 271 -25.12 5.51 -8.25
CA GLU A 271 -25.36 4.40 -9.19
C GLU A 271 -25.41 3.06 -8.46
N ILE A 272 -24.68 2.94 -7.35
CA ILE A 272 -24.55 1.70 -6.58
C ILE A 272 -24.57 1.99 -5.09
N ASN A 273 -24.87 0.98 -4.28
CA ASN A 273 -24.58 0.96 -2.85
C ASN A 273 -23.33 0.08 -2.62
N PHE A 274 -22.17 0.70 -2.36
CA PHE A 274 -20.92 -0.01 -2.17
C PHE A 274 -20.84 -0.56 -0.75
N LEU A 275 -20.94 -1.87 -0.60
CA LEU A 275 -21.06 -2.53 0.71
C LEU A 275 -19.72 -2.59 1.46
N GLY A 276 -18.63 -2.79 0.73
CA GLY A 276 -17.29 -2.97 1.29
C GLY A 276 -16.39 -3.80 0.37
N MET A 277 -15.18 -4.06 0.86
CA MET A 277 -14.18 -4.87 0.15
C MET A 277 -13.87 -6.15 0.92
N ILE A 278 -13.73 -7.26 0.22
CA ILE A 278 -13.28 -8.56 0.74
C ILE A 278 -11.90 -8.84 0.14
N PRO A 279 -10.79 -8.57 0.87
CA PRO A 279 -9.49 -9.12 0.50
C PRO A 279 -9.54 -10.63 0.73
N THR A 280 -9.35 -11.40 -0.33
CA THR A 280 -9.44 -12.85 -0.30
C THR A 280 -8.13 -13.48 -0.73
N GLN A 281 -7.94 -14.74 -0.33
CA GLN A 281 -6.75 -15.52 -0.64
C GLN A 281 -6.80 -16.01 -2.08
N GLU A 282 -5.68 -15.89 -2.75
CA GLU A 282 -5.37 -16.61 -3.97
C GLU A 282 -4.60 -17.89 -3.62
N SER A 283 -5.34 -18.98 -3.41
CA SER A 283 -4.74 -20.24 -3.00
C SER A 283 -4.19 -21.02 -4.19
N THR A 284 -3.00 -21.59 -4.05
CA THR A 284 -2.39 -22.46 -5.06
C THR A 284 -2.98 -23.88 -5.08
N VAL A 285 -3.92 -24.21 -4.19
CA VAL A 285 -4.54 -25.54 -4.10
C VAL A 285 -6.07 -25.45 -4.19
N LEU A 286 -6.68 -26.44 -4.85
CA LEU A 286 -8.13 -26.46 -5.14
C LEU A 286 -9.00 -26.32 -3.88
N ASP A 287 -8.69 -27.05 -2.81
CA ASP A 287 -9.46 -26.97 -1.56
C ASP A 287 -9.43 -25.57 -0.93
N GLY A 288 -8.31 -24.84 -1.10
CA GLY A 288 -8.18 -23.46 -0.66
C GLY A 288 -9.02 -22.52 -1.51
N LYS A 289 -9.00 -22.70 -2.84
CA LYS A 289 -9.85 -21.95 -3.79
C LYS A 289 -11.34 -22.14 -3.48
N LEU A 290 -11.79 -23.39 -3.32
CA LEU A 290 -13.17 -23.70 -2.96
C LEU A 290 -13.58 -23.11 -1.61
N ARG A 291 -12.67 -23.13 -0.62
CA ARG A 291 -12.90 -22.51 0.69
C ARG A 291 -13.06 -21.00 0.58
N ALA A 292 -12.13 -20.31 -0.09
CA ALA A 292 -12.15 -18.86 -0.27
C ALA A 292 -13.43 -18.43 -0.99
N VAL A 293 -13.77 -19.07 -2.12
CA VAL A 293 -14.99 -18.77 -2.89
C VAL A 293 -16.25 -19.00 -2.06
N SER A 294 -16.35 -20.11 -1.31
CA SER A 294 -17.51 -20.39 -0.46
C SER A 294 -17.70 -19.34 0.63
N MET A 295 -16.60 -18.86 1.23
CA MET A 295 -16.65 -17.83 2.26
C MET A 295 -16.96 -16.44 1.69
N ASN A 296 -16.36 -16.08 0.55
CA ASN A 296 -16.66 -14.83 -0.15
C ASN A 296 -18.15 -14.76 -0.52
N LEU A 297 -18.71 -15.86 -1.07
CA LEU A 297 -20.12 -15.96 -1.41
C LEU A 297 -21.01 -15.82 -0.17
N SER A 298 -20.65 -16.49 0.93
CA SER A 298 -21.38 -16.40 2.20
C SER A 298 -21.41 -14.95 2.72
N ILE A 299 -20.27 -14.25 2.73
CA ILE A 299 -20.21 -12.84 3.14
C ILE A 299 -21.10 -11.99 2.23
N ALA A 300 -20.99 -12.13 0.90
CA ALA A 300 -21.78 -11.36 -0.06
C ALA A 300 -23.30 -11.58 0.13
N GLN A 301 -23.72 -12.84 0.31
CA GLN A 301 -25.13 -13.19 0.55
C GLN A 301 -25.65 -12.64 1.88
N GLN A 302 -24.85 -12.72 2.96
CA GLN A 302 -25.23 -12.18 4.27
C GLN A 302 -25.36 -10.65 4.26
N LEU A 303 -24.59 -9.96 3.42
CA LEU A 303 -24.74 -8.52 3.18
C LEU A 303 -25.91 -8.18 2.24
N GLY A 304 -26.50 -9.18 1.59
CA GLY A 304 -27.55 -9.01 0.59
C GLY A 304 -27.05 -8.32 -0.67
N ALA A 305 -25.81 -8.61 -1.10
CA ALA A 305 -25.23 -8.06 -2.33
C ALA A 305 -26.00 -8.53 -3.57
N ASP A 306 -26.26 -7.61 -4.50
CA ASP A 306 -26.87 -7.88 -5.80
C ASP A 306 -25.82 -8.20 -6.88
N GLY A 307 -24.56 -7.79 -6.66
CA GLY A 307 -23.46 -8.05 -7.57
C GLY A 307 -22.10 -7.93 -6.89
N ALA A 308 -21.07 -8.42 -7.57
CA ALA A 308 -19.68 -8.33 -7.16
C ALA A 308 -18.80 -7.77 -8.27
N VAL A 309 -17.88 -6.89 -7.90
CA VAL A 309 -16.69 -6.59 -8.73
C VAL A 309 -15.58 -7.49 -8.23
N ILE A 310 -14.89 -8.18 -9.14
CA ILE A 310 -13.80 -9.08 -8.80
C ILE A 310 -12.55 -8.62 -9.55
N SER A 311 -11.43 -8.55 -8.84
CA SER A 311 -10.10 -8.40 -9.45
C SER A 311 -9.11 -9.32 -8.77
N GLU A 312 -7.96 -9.51 -9.42
CA GLU A 312 -6.85 -10.31 -8.91
C GLU A 312 -5.54 -9.52 -8.90
N GLU A 313 -4.66 -9.93 -8.00
CA GLU A 313 -3.24 -9.62 -7.99
C GLU A 313 -2.50 -10.90 -8.37
N GLY A 314 -1.45 -10.83 -9.19
CA GLY A 314 -0.76 -12.04 -9.63
C GLY A 314 -1.00 -12.34 -11.10
N TYR A 315 -0.27 -13.33 -11.60
CA TYR A 315 -0.40 -13.87 -12.95
C TYR A 315 -0.08 -15.37 -12.94
N GLY A 316 -0.63 -16.13 -13.88
CA GLY A 316 -0.29 -17.54 -14.12
C GLY A 316 -1.31 -18.51 -13.53
N ASN A 317 -0.98 -19.19 -12.42
CA ASN A 317 -1.95 -20.03 -11.71
C ASN A 317 -3.25 -19.27 -11.32
N PRO A 318 -3.17 -17.99 -10.94
CA PRO A 318 -4.33 -17.14 -10.66
C PRO A 318 -5.29 -16.93 -11.82
N ASP A 319 -4.78 -16.78 -13.05
CA ASP A 319 -5.62 -16.48 -14.21
C ASP A 319 -6.72 -17.53 -14.41
N THR A 320 -6.47 -18.78 -13.98
CA THR A 320 -7.46 -19.87 -14.02
C THR A 320 -8.62 -19.72 -13.02
N ASP A 321 -8.51 -18.79 -12.07
CA ASP A 321 -9.52 -18.50 -11.07
C ASP A 321 -10.55 -17.47 -11.53
N LEU A 322 -10.19 -16.60 -12.49
CA LEU A 322 -11.10 -15.65 -13.12
C LEU A 322 -11.63 -16.08 -14.50
N CYS A 323 -10.96 -17.02 -15.19
CA CYS A 323 -11.37 -17.51 -16.51
C CYS A 323 -12.51 -18.54 -16.49
#